data_AF-A0A261DA06-F1
#
_entry.id   AF-A0A261DA06-F1
#
_cell.length_a   1.000
_cell.length_b   1.000
_cell.length_c   1.000
_cell.angle_alpha   90.00
_cell.angle_beta   90.00
_cell.angle_gamma   90.00
#
_symmetry.space_group_name_H-M   'P 1'
#
loop_
_entity.id
_entity.type
_entity.pdbx_description
1 polymer ?
#
loop_
_entity_poly.entity_id
_entity_poly.type
_entity_poly.pdbx_seq_one_letter_code
_entity_poly.pdbx_strand_id
1 'polypeptide(L)' 'MAAKRLLVSLDEKIFNEIVDIAKINNESLSKIAKDLIITSLELQEDKILAKLADERIDNTKEWISHMDSWK' A
#
# COMPACT_ATOMS: atom_id res chain seq x y z
N MET A 1 1.21 -5.58 22.61
CA MET A 1 1.54 -4.14 22.37
C MET A 1 0.23 -3.37 22.39
N ALA A 2 0.19 -2.18 23.00
CA ALA A 2 -1.01 -1.33 22.99
C ALA A 2 -1.24 -0.76 21.58
N ALA A 3 -2.50 -0.75 21.13
CA ALA A 3 -2.86 -0.16 19.84
C ALA A 3 -2.63 1.35 19.86
N LYS A 4 -1.85 1.86 18.91
CA LYS A 4 -1.66 3.31 18.71
C LYS A 4 -2.88 3.88 17.98
N ARG A 5 -3.35 5.05 18.41
CA ARG A 5 -4.50 5.74 17.80
C ARG A 5 -4.02 6.78 16.80
N LEU A 6 -4.65 6.81 15.63
CA LEU A 6 -4.46 7.83 14.61
C LEU A 6 -5.77 8.61 14.46
N LEU A 7 -5.70 9.93 14.55
CA LEU A 7 -6.83 10.84 14.30
C LEU A 7 -6.65 11.43 12.90
N VAL A 8 -7.66 11.28 12.05
CA VAL A 8 -7.63 11.74 10.66
C VAL A 8 -8.88 12.56 10.38
N SER A 9 -8.71 13.69 9.70
CA SER A 9 -9.84 14.46 9.16
C SER A 9 -10.11 13.98 7.74
N LEU A 10 -11.35 13.64 7.45
CA LEU A 10 -11.81 13.13 6.17
C LEU A 10 -12.92 14.02 5.64
N ASP A 11 -13.04 14.12 4.32
CA ASP A 11 -14.20 14.73 3.69
C ASP A 11 -15.46 13.92 4.00
N GLU A 12 -16.59 14.61 4.14
CA GLU A 12 -17.87 13.99 4.50
C GLU A 12 -18.26 12.87 3.52
N LYS A 13 -17.99 13.06 2.22
CA LYS A 13 -18.23 12.04 1.20
C LYS A 13 -17.44 10.76 1.46
N ILE A 14 -16.14 10.88 1.70
CA ILE A 14 -15.24 9.73 1.94
C ILE A 14 -15.64 9.02 3.24
N PHE A 15 -15.96 9.79 4.27
CA PHE A 15 -16.45 9.23 5.53
C PHE A 15 -17.72 8.39 5.33
N ASN A 16 -18.70 8.90 4.58
CA ASN A 16 -19.94 8.19 4.30
C ASN A 16 -19.69 6.90 3.49
N GLU A 17 -18.78 6.93 2.50
CA GLU A 17 -18.41 5.74 1.74
C GLU A 17 -17.79 4.66 2.65
N ILE A 18 -16.88 5.04 3.57
CA ILE A 18 -16.30 4.10 4.55
C ILE A 18 -17.38 3.53 5.47
N VAL A 19 -18.36 4.37 5.88
CA VAL A 19 -19.49 3.93 6.71
C VAL A 19 -20.34 2.90 5.98
N ASP A 20 -20.63 3.12 4.71
CA ASP A 20 -21.45 2.19 3.93
C ASP A 20 -20.73 0.87 3.68
N ILE A 21 -19.42 0.90 3.40
CA ILE A 21 -18.59 -0.32 3.29
C ILE A 21 -18.60 -1.09 4.62
N ALA A 22 -18.47 -0.40 5.75
CA ALA A 22 -18.51 -1.03 7.07
C ALA A 22 -19.86 -1.69 7.37
N LYS A 23 -20.97 -1.06 6.97
CA LYS A 23 -22.31 -1.66 7.06
C LYS A 23 -22.44 -2.91 6.20
N ILE A 24 -21.97 -2.87 4.96
CA ILE A 24 -22.04 -4.00 4.01
C ILE A 24 -21.25 -5.20 4.55
N ASN A 25 -20.06 -4.95 5.10
CA ASN A 25 -19.18 -5.99 5.61
C ASN A 25 -19.53 -6.43 7.04
N ASN A 26 -20.46 -5.74 7.71
CA ASN A 26 -20.79 -5.92 9.14
C ASN A 26 -19.55 -5.82 10.05
N GLU A 27 -18.68 -4.84 9.78
CA GLU A 27 -17.43 -4.62 10.52
C GLU A 27 -17.35 -3.23 11.13
N SER A 28 -16.42 -3.03 12.07
CA SER A 28 -16.18 -1.72 12.65
C SER A 28 -15.52 -0.75 11.66
N LEU A 29 -15.89 0.54 11.73
CA LEU A 29 -15.27 1.61 10.93
C LEU A 29 -13.75 1.62 11.05
N SER A 30 -13.23 1.46 12.27
CA SER A 30 -11.79 1.45 12.52
C SER A 30 -11.08 0.30 11.83
N LYS A 31 -11.74 -0.85 11.69
CA LYS A 31 -11.17 -2.01 10.98
C LYS A 31 -11.11 -1.74 9.48
N ILE A 32 -12.22 -1.32 8.88
CA ILE A 32 -12.27 -0.97 7.46
C ILE A 32 -11.28 0.15 7.12
N ALA A 33 -11.24 1.21 7.93
CA ALA A 33 -10.28 2.30 7.74
C ALA A 33 -8.82 1.80 7.83
N LYS A 34 -8.52 0.94 8.80
CA LYS A 34 -7.18 0.35 8.94
C LYS A 34 -6.82 -0.51 7.72
N ASP A 35 -7.73 -1.35 7.25
CA ASP A 35 -7.49 -2.22 6.09
C ASP A 35 -7.30 -1.39 4.81
N LEU A 36 -8.11 -0.35 4.59
CA LEU A 36 -7.95 0.59 3.47
C LEU A 36 -6.61 1.34 3.51
N ILE A 37 -6.17 1.78 4.71
CA ILE A 37 -4.87 2.43 4.89
C ILE A 37 -3.72 1.47 4.53
N ILE A 38 -3.80 0.20 4.99
CA ILE A 38 -2.79 -0.81 4.67
C ILE A 38 -2.72 -1.04 3.17
N THR A 39 -3.85 -1.29 2.51
CA THR A 39 -3.89 -1.48 1.06
C THR A 39 -3.35 -0.28 0.29
N SER A 40 -3.66 0.94 0.74
CA SER A 40 -3.12 2.14 0.10
C SER A 40 -1.61 2.29 0.28
N LEU A 41 -1.05 1.81 1.40
CA LEU A 41 0.40 1.81 1.64
C LEU A 41 1.10 0.79 0.74
N GLU A 42 0.55 -0.42 0.65
CA GLU A 42 1.05 -1.48 -0.24
C GLU A 42 1.09 -1.00 -1.70
N LEU A 43 0.01 -0.36 -2.17
CA LEU A 43 -0.05 0.22 -3.52
C LEU A 43 0.97 1.34 -3.77
N GLN A 44 1.34 2.10 -2.73
CA GLN A 44 2.38 3.12 -2.84
C GLN A 44 3.78 2.50 -2.87
N GLU A 45 4.01 1.48 -2.04
CA GLU A 45 5.26 0.72 -2.04
C GLU A 45 5.51 0.08 -3.41
N ASP A 46 4.50 -0.59 -3.98
CA ASP A 46 4.59 -1.17 -5.32
C ASP A 46 4.97 -0.16 -6.39
N LYS A 47 4.39 1.05 -6.35
CA LYS A 47 4.73 2.14 -7.28
C LYS A 47 6.19 2.58 -7.14
N ILE A 48 6.67 2.68 -5.91
CA ILE A 48 8.06 3.07 -5.63
C ILE A 48 9.02 1.98 -6.14
N LEU A 49 8.71 0.71 -5.87
CA LEU A 49 9.52 -0.42 -6.30
C LEU A 49 9.53 -0.57 -7.82
N ALA A 50 8.39 -0.35 -8.49
CA ALA A 50 8.30 -0.34 -9.94
C ALA A 50 9.20 0.75 -10.53
N LYS A 51 9.14 1.97 -9.99
CA LYS A 51 10.01 3.07 -10.42
C LYS A 51 11.49 2.74 -10.24
N LEU A 52 11.86 2.15 -9.10
CA LEU A 52 13.24 1.70 -8.85
C LEU A 52 13.68 0.62 -9.83
N ALA A 53 12.77 -0.26 -10.25
CA ALA A 53 13.05 -1.28 -11.26
C ALA A 53 13.29 -0.64 -12.64
N ASP A 54 12.48 0.33 -13.04
CA ASP A 54 12.66 1.08 -14.29
C ASP A 54 14.00 1.84 -14.29
N GLU A 55 14.31 2.54 -13.19
CA GLU A 55 15.60 3.22 -13.01
C GLU A 55 16.79 2.25 -13.10
N ARG A 56 16.64 1.02 -12.60
CA ARG A 56 17.66 -0.02 -12.77
C ARG A 56 17.78 -0.45 -14.22
N ILE A 57 16.69 -0.72 -14.92
CA ILE A 57 16.72 -1.11 -16.33
C ILE A 57 17.44 -0.05 -17.17
N ASP A 58 17.11 1.23 -16.97
CA ASP A 58 17.67 2.34 -17.75
C ASP A 58 19.17 2.58 -17.47
N ASN A 59 19.61 2.37 -16.22
CA ASN A 59 20.99 2.64 -15.81
C ASN A 59 21.90 1.40 -15.82
N THR A 60 21.37 0.20 -16.09
CA THR A 60 22.15 -1.04 -16.10
C THR A 60 23.04 -1.09 -17.33
N LYS A 61 24.36 -0.98 -17.10
CA LYS A 61 25.39 -1.03 -18.15
C LYS A 61 25.63 -2.43 -18.69
N GLU A 62 25.42 -3.46 -17.86
CA GLU A 62 25.72 -4.84 -18.22
C GLU A 62 24.77 -5.78 -17.49
N TRP A 63 24.14 -6.70 -18.23
CA TRP A 63 23.24 -7.70 -17.70
C TRP A 63 24.04 -8.97 -17.41
N ILE A 64 24.13 -9.36 -16.14
CA ILE A 64 24.86 -10.57 -15.74
C ILE A 64 23.94 -11.77 -15.90
N SER A 65 24.44 -12.86 -16.50
CA SER A 65 23.65 -14.08 -16.60
C SER A 65 23.43 -14.69 -15.21
N HIS A 66 22.25 -15.27 -15.00
CA HIS A 66 21.90 -15.93 -13.74
C HIS A 66 22.90 -17.04 -13.38
N MET A 67 23.45 -17.74 -14.37
CA MET A 67 24.42 -18.82 -14.19
C MET A 67 25.77 -18.32 -13.68
N ASP A 68 26.14 -17.08 -14.01
CA ASP A 68 27.41 -16.46 -13.59
C ASP A 68 27.30 -15.81 -12.20
N SER A 69 26.08 -15.45 -11.80
CA SER A 69 25.80 -14.75 -10.54
C SER A 69 25.68 -15.68 -9.32
N TRP A 70 25.32 -16.96 -9.53
CA TRP A 70 24.94 -17.90 -8.46
C TRP A 70 25.99 -19.02 -8.24
N LYS A 71 27.29 -18.71 -8.39
CA LYS A 71 28.39 -19.57 -7.90
C LYS A 71 28.79 -19.19 -6.47
#